data_AF-A0A3N4M7Q6-F1
#
_entry.id   AF-A0A3N4M7Q6-F1
#
_cell.length_a   1.000
_cell.length_b   1.000
_cell.length_c   1.000
_cell.angle_alpha   90.00
_cell.angle_beta   90.00
_cell.angle_gamma   90.00
#
_symmetry.space_group_name_H-M   'P 1'
#
loop_
_entity.id
_entity.type
_entity.pdbx_description
1 polymer ?
#
loop_
_entity_poly.entity_id
_entity_poly.type
_entity_poly.pdbx_seq_one_letter_code
_entity_poly.pdbx_strand_id
1 'polypeptide(L)'
;MRFQVLSCILIAAVGMLCYSFRTVPLKLSGTAFELIDISQPFDPNSYQQIFENPIVACPGEGFICKIVIPLTDIYASGTYVGKPKVDIQTPTLNELSDQLTTVMNTIGTPSTFGNRTIYETNEF
;
A
#
# COMPACT_ATOMS: atom_id res chain seq x y z
N MET A 1 54.73 17.71 31.85
CA MET A 1 53.92 16.51 31.56
C MET A 1 52.44 16.88 31.50
N ARG A 2 51.90 17.23 30.32
CA ARG A 2 50.46 17.48 30.11
C ARG A 2 50.10 17.36 28.62
N PHE A 3 50.01 16.15 28.08
CA PHE A 3 49.44 15.92 26.73
C PHE A 3 49.02 14.45 26.58
N GLN A 4 48.08 13.95 27.39
CA GLN A 4 47.60 12.57 27.22
C GLN A 4 46.11 12.35 27.54
N VAL A 5 45.31 13.41 27.72
CA VAL A 5 43.90 13.26 28.12
C VAL A 5 42.90 13.59 27.01
N LEU A 6 43.31 14.29 25.94
CA LEU A 6 42.37 14.77 24.92
C LEU A 6 42.03 13.76 23.81
N SER A 7 42.81 12.69 23.61
CA SER A 7 42.59 11.78 22.48
C SER A 7 41.49 10.73 22.69
N CYS A 8 41.07 10.46 23.92
CA CYS A 8 40.05 9.43 24.18
C CYS A 8 38.60 9.93 24.03
N ILE A 9 38.37 11.25 24.07
CA ILE A 9 37.01 11.80 24.02
C ILE A 9 36.50 11.95 22.58
N LEU A 10 37.39 12.08 21.59
CA LEU A 10 36.99 12.31 20.20
C LEU A 10 36.45 11.05 19.49
N ILE A 11 36.75 9.85 19.98
CA ILE A 11 36.35 8.59 19.33
C ILE A 11 34.92 8.18 19.72
N ALA A 12 34.39 8.67 20.84
CA ALA A 12 33.02 8.36 21.27
C ALA A 12 31.92 9.11 20.50
N ALA A 13 32.25 10.22 19.83
CA ALA A 13 31.27 11.06 19.13
C ALA A 13 30.93 10.57 17.71
N VAL A 14 31.80 9.78 17.08
CA VAL A 14 31.60 9.31 15.69
C VAL A 14 30.77 8.02 15.62
N GLY A 15 30.63 7.29 16.73
CA GLY A 15 29.84 6.05 16.79
C GLY A 15 28.32 6.24 16.95
N MET A 16 27.85 7.46 17.25
CA MET A 16 26.44 7.75 17.55
C MET A 16 25.63 8.31 16.37
N LEU A 17 26.11 8.18 15.13
CA LEU A 17 25.30 8.50 13.93
C LEU A 17 24.67 7.28 13.27
N CYS A 18 24.82 6.08 13.84
CA CYS A 18 23.92 4.97 13.55
C CYS A 18 22.59 5.14 14.30
N TYR A 19 21.99 6.34 14.24
CA TYR A 19 20.59 6.52 14.61
C TYR A 19 19.81 5.63 13.66
N SER A 20 19.36 4.53 14.23
CA SER A 20 18.49 3.57 13.61
C SER A 20 17.28 4.36 13.12
N PHE A 21 17.20 4.61 11.81
CA PHE A 21 15.92 4.75 11.17
C PHE A 21 15.23 3.40 11.40
N ARG A 22 14.57 3.27 12.56
CA ARG A 22 13.50 2.30 12.71
C ARG A 22 12.49 2.74 11.68
N THR A 23 12.55 2.12 10.50
CA THR A 23 11.42 2.06 9.61
C THR A 23 10.31 1.45 10.47
N VAL A 24 9.44 2.30 11.00
CA VAL A 24 8.18 1.82 11.55
C VAL A 24 7.53 1.18 10.34
N PRO A 25 7.39 -0.16 10.28
CA PRO A 25 6.62 -0.74 9.19
C PRO A 25 5.26 -0.08 9.33
N LEU A 26 4.84 0.68 8.31
CA LEU A 26 3.48 1.17 8.20
C LEU A 26 2.63 -0.09 8.37
N LYS A 27 1.98 -0.21 9.52
CA LYS A 27 1.09 -1.32 9.79
C LYS A 27 -0.10 -1.08 8.90
N LEU A 28 -0.04 -1.60 7.68
CA LEU A 28 -1.16 -1.61 6.77
C LEU A 28 -2.32 -2.25 7.55
N SER A 29 -3.45 -1.53 7.64
CA SER A 29 -4.66 -2.02 8.33
C SER A 29 -5.32 -3.19 7.56
N GLY A 30 -4.68 -3.65 6.49
CA GLY A 30 -5.18 -4.65 5.57
C GLY A 30 -4.06 -5.29 4.76
N THR A 31 -4.46 -6.03 3.73
CA THR A 31 -3.58 -6.71 2.79
C THR A 31 -3.46 -5.87 1.53
N ALA A 32 -2.24 -5.70 1.04
CA ALA A 32 -1.96 -4.94 -0.17
C ALA A 32 -1.97 -5.85 -1.41
N PHE A 33 -2.61 -5.37 -2.48
CA PHE A 33 -2.60 -5.99 -3.79
C PHE A 33 -2.22 -4.95 -4.84
N GLU A 34 -1.49 -5.39 -5.85
CA GLU A 34 -1.17 -4.64 -7.07
C GLU A 34 -1.99 -5.18 -8.23
N LEU A 35 -2.54 -4.28 -9.05
CA LEU A 35 -3.25 -4.62 -10.27
C LEU A 35 -2.20 -4.81 -11.38
N ILE A 36 -2.04 -6.06 -11.85
CA ILE A 36 -1.06 -6.44 -12.87
C ILE A 36 -1.58 -6.23 -14.30
N ASP A 37 -2.90 -6.16 -14.47
CA ASP A 37 -3.56 -5.79 -15.73
C ASP A 37 -4.56 -4.66 -15.47
N ILE A 38 -4.13 -3.43 -15.78
CA ILE A 38 -4.91 -2.21 -15.57
C ILE A 38 -6.23 -2.18 -16.36
N SER A 39 -6.37 -2.99 -17.41
CA SER A 39 -7.58 -3.04 -18.22
C SER A 39 -8.72 -3.84 -17.56
N GLN A 40 -8.40 -4.63 -16.52
CA GLN A 40 -9.33 -5.53 -15.84
C GLN A 40 -9.40 -5.25 -14.32
N PRO A 41 -9.80 -4.04 -13.89
CA PRO A 41 -9.83 -3.68 -12.46
C PRO A 41 -10.86 -4.47 -11.63
N PHE A 42 -11.82 -5.11 -12.31
CA PHE A 42 -12.87 -5.94 -11.69
C PHE A 42 -12.63 -7.45 -11.82
N ASP A 43 -11.48 -7.90 -12.34
CA ASP A 43 -11.10 -9.32 -12.34
C ASP A 43 -10.20 -9.63 -11.14
N PRO A 44 -10.61 -10.51 -10.20
CA PRO A 44 -9.78 -10.91 -9.07
C PRO A 44 -8.41 -11.50 -9.46
N ASN A 45 -8.30 -12.12 -10.64
CA ASN A 45 -7.03 -12.71 -11.11
C ASN A 45 -6.00 -11.65 -11.50
N SER A 46 -6.46 -10.46 -11.89
CA SER A 46 -5.61 -9.33 -12.26
C SER A 46 -4.92 -8.69 -11.06
N TYR A 47 -5.12 -9.20 -9.84
CA TYR A 47 -4.47 -8.71 -8.63
C TYR A 47 -3.42 -9.67 -8.10
N GLN A 48 -2.24 -9.15 -7.79
CA GLN A 48 -1.16 -9.86 -7.12
C GLN A 48 -0.95 -9.29 -5.72
N GLN A 49 -0.88 -10.16 -4.70
CA GLN A 49 -0.57 -9.71 -3.35
C GLN A 49 0.88 -9.21 -3.28
N ILE A 50 1.08 -8.05 -2.66
CA ILE A 50 2.39 -7.44 -2.45
C ILE A 50 2.67 -7.26 -0.96
N PHE A 51 3.94 -7.25 -0.59
CA PHE A 51 4.41 -7.07 0.79
C PHE A 51 5.21 -5.78 0.99
N GLU A 52 5.37 -4.99 -0.07
CA GLU A 52 6.04 -3.69 -0.06
C GLU A 52 5.07 -2.54 0.24
N ASN A 53 5.59 -1.35 0.52
CA ASN A 53 4.77 -0.18 0.81
C ASN A 53 4.05 0.29 -0.46
N PRO A 54 2.70 0.23 -0.50
CA PRO A 54 1.93 0.56 -1.71
C PRO A 54 2.01 2.04 -2.10
N ILE A 55 2.44 2.92 -1.19
CA ILE A 55 2.57 4.37 -1.43
C ILE A 55 3.69 4.68 -2.44
N VAL A 56 4.69 3.81 -2.61
CA VAL A 56 5.96 4.17 -3.26
C VAL A 56 5.96 3.94 -4.79
N ALA A 57 5.11 3.06 -5.33
CA ALA A 57 5.25 2.62 -6.72
C ALA A 57 3.90 2.53 -7.45
N CYS A 58 3.21 3.66 -7.59
CA CYS A 58 2.12 3.79 -8.54
C CYS A 58 2.59 4.69 -9.69
N PRO A 59 2.71 4.16 -10.93
CA PRO A 59 3.49 4.80 -11.99
C PRO A 59 2.87 6.06 -12.62
N GLY A 60 1.61 6.40 -12.31
CA GLY A 60 1.04 7.69 -12.74
C GLY A 60 -0.20 7.59 -13.61
N GLU A 61 -0.61 6.44 -14.12
CA GLU A 61 -1.38 6.43 -15.38
C GLU A 61 -2.88 6.77 -15.32
N GLY A 62 -3.41 7.35 -14.23
CA GLY A 62 -4.86 7.63 -14.12
C GLY A 62 -5.71 6.36 -13.94
N PHE A 63 -5.07 5.25 -13.57
CA PHE A 63 -5.71 3.96 -13.29
C PHE A 63 -5.43 3.52 -11.85
N ILE A 64 -6.27 2.60 -11.36
CA ILE A 64 -6.02 1.87 -10.11
C ILE A 64 -4.74 1.06 -10.28
N CYS A 65 -3.75 1.32 -9.43
CA CYS A 65 -2.49 0.58 -9.43
C CYS A 65 -2.44 -0.42 -8.28
N LYS A 66 -2.89 -0.01 -7.08
CA LYS A 66 -2.76 -0.78 -5.84
C LYS A 66 -3.98 -0.58 -4.96
N ILE A 67 -4.33 -1.62 -4.21
CA ILE A 67 -5.40 -1.57 -3.20
C ILE A 67 -4.89 -2.13 -1.88
N VAL A 68 -5.35 -1.57 -0.78
CA VAL A 68 -5.15 -2.10 0.57
C VAL A 68 -6.51 -2.33 1.16
N ILE A 69 -6.82 -3.59 1.49
CA ILE A 69 -8.16 -4.00 1.88
C ILE A 69 -8.14 -4.91 3.11
N PRO A 70 -9.16 -4.89 3.97
CA PRO A 70 -9.28 -5.83 5.09
C PRO A 70 -9.50 -7.25 4.59
N LEU A 71 -9.27 -8.24 5.48
CA LEU A 71 -9.48 -9.66 5.18
C LEU A 71 -10.93 -9.98 4.77
N THR A 72 -11.90 -9.16 5.18
CA THR A 72 -13.33 -9.33 4.81
C THR A 72 -13.55 -9.20 3.30
N ASP A 73 -12.68 -8.45 2.61
CA ASP A 73 -12.75 -8.23 1.17
C ASP A 73 -11.88 -9.19 0.37
N ILE A 74 -11.38 -10.25 1.03
CA ILE A 74 -10.59 -11.30 0.39
C ILE A 74 -11.42 -12.59 0.37
N TYR A 75 -11.39 -13.30 -0.74
CA TYR A 75 -12.02 -14.61 -0.83
C TYR A 75 -11.37 -15.59 0.15
N ALA A 76 -12.16 -16.09 1.10
CA ALA A 76 -11.70 -17.11 2.05
C ALA A 76 -11.71 -18.53 1.47
N SER A 77 -12.43 -18.75 0.36
CA SER A 77 -12.60 -20.06 -0.29
C SER A 77 -13.03 -19.92 -1.76
N GLY A 78 -12.89 -21.00 -2.52
CA GLY A 78 -13.33 -21.08 -3.93
C GLY A 78 -12.21 -20.74 -4.92
N THR A 79 -12.61 -20.48 -6.17
CA THR A 79 -11.69 -20.27 -7.30
C THR A 79 -10.73 -19.10 -7.11
N TYR A 80 -11.17 -18.05 -6.41
CA TYR A 80 -10.39 -16.82 -6.19
C TYR A 80 -9.81 -16.73 -4.78
N VAL A 81 -9.63 -17.84 -4.06
CA VAL A 81 -9.10 -17.82 -2.69
C VAL A 81 -7.82 -16.98 -2.57
N GLY A 82 -7.78 -16.08 -1.58
CA GLY A 82 -6.66 -15.15 -1.38
C GLY A 82 -6.65 -13.93 -2.30
N LYS A 83 -7.61 -13.79 -3.23
CA LYS A 83 -7.77 -12.63 -4.11
C LYS A 83 -8.80 -11.64 -3.57
N PRO A 84 -8.73 -10.35 -3.98
CA PRO A 84 -9.70 -9.35 -3.59
C PRO A 84 -11.06 -9.58 -4.28
N LYS A 85 -12.15 -9.29 -3.56
CA LYS A 85 -13.55 -9.40 -4.01
C LYS A 85 -13.97 -8.18 -4.85
N VAL A 86 -13.25 -7.95 -5.95
CA VAL A 86 -13.45 -6.78 -6.82
C VAL A 86 -14.61 -6.95 -7.81
N ASP A 87 -15.06 -8.18 -8.02
CA ASP A 87 -16.12 -8.60 -8.95
C ASP A 87 -17.51 -8.69 -8.29
N ILE A 88 -17.58 -8.57 -6.96
CA ILE A 88 -18.85 -8.65 -6.23
C ILE A 88 -19.56 -7.31 -6.30
N GLN A 89 -20.67 -7.26 -7.04
CA GLN A 89 -21.61 -6.14 -7.00
C GLN A 89 -22.95 -6.65 -6.45
N THR A 90 -23.36 -6.14 -5.28
CA THR A 90 -24.65 -6.49 -4.65
C THR A 90 -25.51 -5.23 -4.50
N PRO A 91 -26.79 -5.34 -4.11
CA PRO A 91 -27.61 -4.18 -3.76
C PRO A 91 -27.12 -3.43 -2.51
N THR A 92 -26.14 -3.99 -1.79
CA THR A 92 -25.53 -3.38 -0.61
C THR A 92 -24.58 -2.30 -1.06
N LEU A 93 -24.76 -1.07 -0.56
CA LEU A 93 -23.85 0.03 -0.83
C LEU A 93 -22.53 -0.16 -0.08
N ASN A 94 -21.43 0.27 -0.69
CA ASN A 94 -20.06 0.26 -0.17
C ASN A 94 -19.34 -1.08 -0.29
N GLU A 95 -19.63 -1.85 -1.34
CA GLU A 95 -18.76 -2.97 -1.72
C GLU A 95 -17.43 -2.43 -2.28
N LEU A 96 -16.42 -3.30 -2.36
CA LEU A 96 -15.11 -2.91 -2.91
C LEU A 96 -15.25 -2.47 -4.37
N SER A 97 -16.08 -3.17 -5.15
CA SER A 97 -16.42 -2.85 -6.55
C SER A 97 -17.04 -1.46 -6.71
N ASP A 98 -17.96 -1.06 -5.82
CA ASP A 98 -18.57 0.28 -5.82
C ASP A 98 -17.53 1.37 -5.61
N GLN A 99 -16.59 1.11 -4.70
CA GLN A 99 -15.52 2.05 -4.38
C GLN A 99 -14.54 2.15 -5.54
N LEU A 100 -14.12 1.02 -6.14
CA LEU A 100 -13.29 1.04 -7.36
C LEU A 100 -13.97 1.84 -8.48
N THR A 101 -15.28 1.64 -8.67
CA THR A 101 -16.08 2.43 -9.63
C THR A 101 -16.06 3.91 -9.28
N THR A 102 -16.19 4.25 -8.00
CA THR A 102 -16.12 5.65 -7.54
C THR A 102 -14.76 6.25 -7.87
N VAL A 103 -13.67 5.56 -7.52
CA VAL A 103 -12.32 6.12 -7.67
C VAL A 103 -11.96 6.30 -9.15
N MET A 104 -12.26 5.31 -10.01
CA MET A 104 -12.08 5.46 -11.46
C MET A 104 -12.87 6.61 -12.10
N ASN A 105 -13.97 7.05 -11.47
CA ASN A 105 -14.74 8.22 -11.90
C ASN A 105 -14.27 9.52 -11.22
N THR A 106 -13.52 9.44 -10.12
CA THR A 106 -12.96 10.57 -9.37
C THR A 106 -11.44 10.52 -9.42
N ILE A 107 -10.91 10.73 -10.62
CA ILE A 107 -9.48 10.66 -10.93
C ILE A 107 -8.69 11.58 -9.99
N GLY A 108 -7.74 11.04 -9.22
CA GLY A 108 -6.96 11.84 -8.28
C GLY A 108 -6.20 11.03 -7.23
N THR A 109 -5.71 11.72 -6.20
CA THR A 109 -4.93 11.16 -5.07
C THR A 109 -5.58 9.91 -4.45
N PRO A 110 -4.81 9.06 -3.73
CA PRO A 110 -5.35 7.87 -3.08
C PRO A 110 -6.63 8.13 -2.29
N SER A 111 -7.66 7.32 -2.55
CA SER A 111 -8.96 7.43 -1.90
C SER A 111 -9.09 6.42 -0.78
N THR A 112 -9.48 6.89 0.40
CA THR A 112 -9.63 6.04 1.59
C THR A 112 -11.11 5.93 1.97
N PHE A 113 -11.60 4.70 2.08
CA PHE A 113 -12.98 4.38 2.43
C PHE A 113 -12.99 3.45 3.66
N GLY A 114 -13.02 4.05 4.86
CA GLY A 114 -12.93 3.29 6.11
C GLY A 114 -11.60 2.54 6.22
N ASN A 115 -11.64 1.21 6.18
CA ASN A 115 -10.46 0.33 6.27
C ASN A 115 -9.84 -0.03 4.91
N ARG A 116 -10.35 0.55 3.83
CA ARG A 116 -9.85 0.33 2.47
C ARG A 116 -9.12 1.57 1.97
N THR A 117 -8.01 1.38 1.28
CA THR A 117 -7.31 2.44 0.57
C THR A 117 -7.10 2.00 -0.87
N ILE A 118 -7.56 2.80 -1.81
CA ILE A 118 -7.39 2.57 -3.25
C ILE A 118 -6.38 3.60 -3.73
N TYR A 119 -5.26 3.13 -4.24
CA TYR A 119 -4.21 3.97 -4.77
C TYR A 119 -4.46 4.19 -6.25
N GLU A 120 -4.57 5.47 -6.57
CA GLU A 120 -4.61 6.00 -7.92
C GLU A 120 -3.63 7.16 -7.97
N THR A 121 -3.19 7.49 -9.17
CA THR A 121 -2.28 8.59 -9.39
C THR A 121 -2.63 9.22 -10.73
N ASN A 122 -2.68 10.55 -10.74
CA ASN A 122 -2.77 11.36 -11.94
C ASN A 122 -1.36 11.46 -12.55
N GLU A 123 -1.25 11.29 -13.86
CA GLU A 123 -0.13 11.87 -14.59
C GLU A 123 -0.32 13.39 -14.50
N PHE A 124 0.74 14.09 -14.12
CA PHE A 124 0.82 15.54 -14.27
C PHE A 124 0.99 15.92 -15.74
#